data_AF-A0AA40RX94-F1
#
_entry.id   AF-A0AA40RX94-F1
#
_cell.length_a   1.000
_cell.length_b   1.000
_cell.length_c   1.000
_cell.angle_alpha   90.00
_cell.angle_beta   90.00
_cell.angle_gamma   90.00
#
_symmetry.space_group_name_H-M   'P 1'
#
loop_
_entity.id
_entity.type
_entity.pdbx_description
1 polymer ?
#
loop_
_entity_poly.entity_id
_entity_poly.type
_entity_poly.pdbx_seq_one_letter_code
_entity_poly.pdbx_strand_id
1 'polypeptide(L)' 'MMTKKGLQLPSDFLWGGAIAAHQAEGYWDADGKGVSIADVLTAGSHEKPREITDGVLPDKNYPN' A
#
# COMPACT_ATOMS: atom_id res chain seq x y z
N MET A 1 -27.88 7.09 -35.60
CA MET A 1 -27.25 6.54 -34.38
C MET A 1 -25.74 6.75 -34.53
N MET A 2 -25.14 7.66 -33.76
CA MET A 2 -23.69 7.93 -33.84
C MET A 2 -22.96 6.94 -32.95
N THR A 3 -22.18 6.04 -33.53
CA THR A 3 -21.26 5.16 -32.79
C THR A 3 -20.06 5.98 -32.34
N LYS A 4 -19.84 6.07 -31.03
CA LYS A 4 -18.60 6.65 -30.50
C LYS A 4 -17.44 5.76 -30.98
N LYS A 5 -16.56 6.31 -31.81
CA LYS A 5 -15.28 5.69 -32.14
C LYS A 5 -14.48 5.60 -30.83
N GLY A 6 -14.26 4.38 -30.32
CA GLY A 6 -13.54 4.18 -29.08
C GLY A 6 -12.11 4.71 -29.20
N LEU A 7 -11.61 5.41 -28.17
CA LEU A 7 -10.18 5.72 -28.10
C LEU A 7 -9.41 4.40 -28.03
N GLN A 8 -8.44 4.21 -28.93
CA GLN A 8 -7.46 3.14 -28.88
C GLN A 8 -6.12 3.73 -28.45
N LEU A 9 -5.45 3.06 -27.52
CA LEU A 9 -4.08 3.37 -27.14
C LEU A 9 -3.10 2.90 -28.24
N PRO A 10 -1.88 3.46 -28.29
CA PRO A 10 -0.83 2.99 -29.20
C PRO A 10 -0.61 1.48 -29.11
N SER A 11 -0.19 0.85 -30.21
CA SER A 11 0.03 -0.61 -30.26
C SER A 11 1.16 -1.08 -29.37
N ASP A 12 2.06 -0.19 -28.97
CA ASP A 12 3.20 -0.40 -28.09
C ASP A 12 2.94 0.08 -26.65
N PHE A 13 1.68 0.35 -26.29
CA PHE A 13 1.32 0.72 -24.94
C PHE A 13 1.61 -0.40 -23.93
N LEU A 14 2.38 -0.09 -22.88
CA LEU A 14 2.74 -1.04 -21.84
C LEU A 14 1.65 -1.15 -20.79
N TRP A 15 0.82 -2.17 -20.93
CA TRP A 15 -0.11 -2.59 -19.89
C TRP A 15 0.63 -3.30 -18.76
N GLY A 16 0.22 -3.04 -17.52
CA GLY A 16 0.79 -3.69 -16.36
C GLY A 16 -0.02 -3.43 -15.10
N GLY A 17 0.45 -3.98 -14.00
CA GLY A 17 -0.03 -3.71 -12.65
C GLY A 17 1.10 -3.17 -11.78
N ALA A 18 0.75 -2.45 -10.72
CA ALA A 18 1.69 -1.92 -9.75
C ALA A 18 1.23 -2.27 -8.34
N ILE A 19 2.20 -2.58 -7.48
CA ILE A 19 2.04 -2.79 -6.04
C ILE A 19 3.16 -2.04 -5.30
N ALA A 20 3.01 -1.85 -3.99
CA ALA A 20 4.07 -1.38 -3.12
C ALA A 20 4.47 -2.46 -2.11
N ALA A 21 5.77 -2.54 -1.82
CA ALA A 21 6.38 -3.56 -0.95
C ALA A 21 5.60 -3.78 0.36
N HIS A 22 5.41 -2.73 1.17
CA HIS A 22 4.72 -2.82 2.46
C HIS A 22 3.25 -3.27 2.38
N GLN A 23 2.62 -3.22 1.21
CA GLN A 23 1.23 -3.67 1.03
C GLN A 23 1.12 -5.14 0.64
N ALA A 24 2.22 -5.80 0.31
CA ALA A 24 2.22 -7.14 -0.28
C ALA A 24 3.27 -8.10 0.31
N GLU A 25 4.41 -7.60 0.78
CA GLU A 25 5.54 -8.43 1.22
C GLU A 25 5.33 -9.01 2.63
N GLY A 26 4.82 -8.22 3.58
CA GLY A 26 4.75 -8.60 4.98
C GLY A 26 6.14 -8.75 5.61
N TYR A 27 6.31 -9.71 6.53
CA TYR A 27 7.60 -10.06 7.17
C TYR A 27 8.41 -8.82 7.62
N TRP A 28 7.71 -7.87 8.25
CA TRP A 28 8.23 -6.52 8.46
C TRP A 28 9.47 -6.45 9.36
N ASP A 29 9.66 -7.44 10.25
CA ASP A 29 10.76 -7.55 11.22
C ASP A 29 11.70 -8.74 10.97
N ALA A 30 11.55 -9.43 9.83
CA ALA A 30 12.37 -10.60 9.52
C ALA A 30 13.71 -10.22 8.86
N ASP A 31 14.67 -11.15 8.94
CA ASP A 31 15.93 -11.14 8.20
C ASP A 31 16.74 -9.83 8.28
N GLY A 32 16.60 -9.11 9.39
CA GLY A 32 17.33 -7.86 9.63
C GLY A 32 16.79 -6.66 8.85
N LYS A 33 15.57 -6.72 8.32
CA LYS A 33 14.90 -5.56 7.70
C LYS A 33 14.82 -4.40 8.72
N GLY A 34 15.19 -3.20 8.26
CA GLY A 34 15.03 -1.98 9.04
C GLY A 34 13.58 -1.53 9.16
N VAL A 35 13.27 -0.82 10.25
CA VAL A 35 11.95 -0.23 10.46
C VAL A 35 11.69 0.88 9.44
N SER A 36 10.51 0.86 8.84
CA SER A 36 9.98 1.89 7.95
C SER A 36 8.80 2.62 8.58
N ILE A 37 8.38 3.75 8.00
CA ILE A 37 7.19 4.49 8.47
C ILE A 37 5.93 3.63 8.42
N ALA A 38 5.80 2.73 7.43
CA ALA A 38 4.65 1.85 7.30
C ALA A 38 4.53 0.88 8.48
N ASP A 39 5.65 0.50 9.10
CA ASP A 39 5.70 -0.46 10.22
C ASP A 39 5.20 0.16 11.53
N VAL A 40 5.27 1.49 11.66
CA VAL A 40 4.90 2.24 12.88
C VAL A 40 3.66 3.13 12.69
N LEU A 41 2.93 2.94 11.59
CA LEU A 41 1.68 3.63 11.30
C LEU A 41 0.50 2.70 11.58
N THR A 42 -0.35 3.05 12.55
CA THR A 42 -1.48 2.20 12.92
C THR A 42 -2.54 2.10 11.83
N ALA A 43 -3.35 1.04 11.91
CA ALA A 43 -4.59 0.96 11.15
C ALA A 43 -5.54 2.11 11.55
N GLY A 44 -6.22 2.69 10.56
CA GLY A 44 -7.22 3.73 10.76
C GLY A 44 -8.56 3.32 10.14
N SER A 45 -9.61 4.05 10.50
CA SER A 45 -10.96 3.93 9.97
C SER A 45 -11.58 5.31 9.77
N HIS A 46 -12.84 5.35 9.32
CA HIS A 46 -13.61 6.60 9.29
C HIS A 46 -13.81 7.21 10.68
N GLU A 47 -13.78 6.39 11.74
CA GLU A 47 -14.01 6.83 13.12
C GLU A 47 -12.71 7.08 13.89
N LYS A 48 -11.61 6.42 13.49
CA LYS A 48 -10.33 6.48 14.19
C LYS A 48 -9.19 6.86 13.23
N PRO A 49 -8.49 7.99 13.44
CA PRO A 49 -7.33 8.34 12.64
C PRO A 49 -6.17 7.37 12.90
N ARG A 50 -5.24 7.33 11.94
CA ARG A 50 -3.96 6.63 12.13
C ARG A 50 -3.06 7.41 13.08
N GLU A 51 -2.21 6.70 13.79
CA GLU A 51 -1.21 7.23 14.71
C GLU A 51 0.17 6.74 14.27
N ILE A 52 1.19 7.61 14.33
CA ILE A 52 2.59 7.22 14.18
C ILE A 52 3.16 7.03 15.58
N THR A 53 3.84 5.93 15.83
CA THR A 53 4.42 5.58 17.13
C THR A 53 5.94 5.53 17.09
N ASP A 54 6.57 5.63 18.26
CA ASP A 54 7.99 5.37 18.45
C ASP A 54 8.21 3.85 18.56
N GLY A 55 8.26 3.19 17.41
CA GLY A 55 8.30 1.73 17.30
C GLY A 55 6.93 1.05 17.36
N VAL A 56 6.93 -0.29 17.25
CA VAL A 56 5.71 -1.11 17.27
C VAL A 56 5.29 -1.39 18.71
N LEU A 57 4.05 -1.05 19.03
CA LEU A 57 3.45 -1.24 20.36
C LEU A 57 2.54 -2.48 20.39
N PRO A 58 2.66 -3.40 21.38
CA PRO A 58 1.91 -4.66 21.41
C PRO A 58 0.38 -4.54 21.44
N ASP A 59 -0.14 -3.41 21.90
CA ASP A 59 -1.57 -3.13 22.06
C ASP A 59 -2.19 -2.37 20.87
N LYS A 60 -1.41 -2.15 19.80
CA LYS A 60 -1.86 -1.45 18.59
C LYS A 60 -1.79 -2.35 17.36
N ASN A 61 -2.66 -2.05 16.39
CA ASN A 61 -2.71 -2.78 15.13
C ASN A 61 -2.01 -1.99 14.02
N TYR A 62 -1.07 -2.63 13.32
CA TYR A 62 -0.30 -2.08 12.20
C TYR A 62 -0.52 -2.99 10.98
N PRO A 63 -1.04 -2.47 9.85
CA PRO A 63 -1.51 -3.30 8.75
C PRO A 63 -0.38 -3.63 7.74
N ASN A 64 0.65 -4.36 8.20
CA ASN A 64 1.67 -4.99 7.34
C ASN A 64 1.52 -6.52 7.35
#